data_AF-A0AAP4X7Q3-F1
#
_entry.id   AF-A0AAP4X7Q3-F1
#
_cell.length_a   1.000
_cell.length_b   1.000
_cell.length_c   1.000
_cell.angle_alpha   90.00
_cell.angle_beta   90.00
_cell.angle_gamma   90.00
#
_symmetry.space_group_name_H-M   'P 1'
#
loop_
_entity.id
_entity.type
_entity.pdbx_description
1 polymer ?
#
loop_
_entity_poly.entity_id
_entity_poly.type
_entity_poly.pdbx_seq_one_letter_code
_entity_poly.pdbx_strand_id
1 'polypeptide(L)'
;MNNQTSITSTLVAETKTPVSVKVLTVLGMMTLMGGTITGVMTYINLGYSSSFFNQWLSAFLLATVTVMPAGFILMTALTKFSEKFLPKLDKKFQNILIGIAMALIMESGLALSTTINNIGMTDLNQLFSTWFNTVTAALPFAVAMMLLVSLTIKPKVEALLKS
;
A
#
# COMPACT_ATOMS: atom_id res chain seq x y z
N MET A 1 -57.19 -13.62 -34.82
CA MET A 1 -55.86 -13.05 -35.12
C MET A 1 -55.68 -11.84 -34.23
N ASN A 2 -54.85 -11.94 -33.19
CA ASN A 2 -54.36 -10.76 -32.46
C ASN A 2 -53.06 -11.16 -31.73
N ASN A 3 -51.96 -10.69 -32.28
CA ASN A 3 -50.60 -11.00 -31.85
C ASN A 3 -50.34 -10.38 -30.48
N GLN A 4 -50.20 -11.21 -29.44
CA GLN A 4 -49.52 -10.79 -28.22
C GLN A 4 -48.02 -10.88 -28.48
N THR A 5 -47.45 -9.71 -28.72
CA THR A 5 -46.02 -9.42 -28.81
C THR A 5 -45.28 -10.00 -27.61
N SER A 6 -44.34 -10.90 -27.92
CA SER A 6 -43.34 -11.41 -27.01
C SER A 6 -42.57 -10.26 -26.36
N ILE A 7 -42.90 -9.95 -25.11
CA ILE A 7 -42.05 -9.15 -24.24
C ILE A 7 -40.90 -10.08 -23.81
N THR A 8 -39.91 -10.23 -24.70
CA THR A 8 -38.62 -10.82 -24.34
C THR A 8 -38.01 -9.88 -23.31
N SER A 9 -38.17 -10.23 -22.04
CA SER A 9 -37.36 -9.72 -20.95
C SER A 9 -35.90 -10.03 -21.30
N THR A 10 -35.21 -9.05 -21.89
CA THR A 10 -33.76 -9.00 -21.86
C THR A 10 -33.37 -8.84 -20.39
N LEU A 11 -33.31 -9.97 -19.70
CA LEU A 11 -32.46 -10.18 -18.54
C LEU A 11 -31.08 -9.69 -18.97
N VAL A 12 -30.77 -8.44 -18.62
CA VAL A 12 -29.40 -7.94 -18.60
C VAL A 12 -28.69 -8.87 -17.62
N ALA A 13 -28.07 -9.91 -18.17
CA ALA A 13 -27.28 -10.85 -17.41
C ALA A 13 -26.19 -10.00 -16.74
N GLU A 14 -26.30 -9.85 -15.43
CA GLU A 14 -25.26 -9.27 -14.59
C GLU A 14 -24.05 -10.20 -14.72
N THR A 15 -23.22 -9.94 -15.73
CA THR A 15 -22.01 -10.72 -16.02
C THR A 15 -21.02 -10.46 -14.91
N LYS A 16 -21.11 -11.27 -13.85
CA LYS A 16 -20.14 -11.28 -12.74
C LYS A 16 -18.73 -11.29 -13.32
N THR A 17 -17.95 -10.27 -12.99
CA THR A 17 -16.58 -10.13 -13.49
C THR A 17 -15.78 -11.39 -13.10
N PRO A 18 -15.14 -12.10 -14.06
CA PRO A 18 -14.44 -13.34 -13.77
C PRO A 18 -13.26 -13.11 -12.81
N VAL A 19 -13.02 -14.07 -11.91
CA VAL A 19 -11.99 -13.98 -10.85
C VAL A 19 -10.59 -13.74 -11.42
N SER A 20 -10.28 -14.33 -12.58
CA SER A 20 -9.01 -14.11 -13.28
C SER A 20 -8.79 -12.64 -13.63
N VAL A 21 -9.83 -11.93 -14.08
CA VAL A 21 -9.76 -10.49 -14.39
C VAL A 21 -9.55 -9.70 -13.09
N LYS A 22 -10.24 -10.04 -11.99
CA LYS A 22 -10.04 -9.37 -10.70
C LYS A 22 -8.60 -9.50 -10.19
N VAL A 23 -8.03 -10.71 -10.24
CA VAL A 23 -6.65 -10.97 -9.82
C VAL A 23 -5.66 -10.21 -10.72
N LEU A 24 -5.85 -10.27 -12.05
CA LEU A 24 -4.98 -9.59 -13.00
C LEU A 24 -5.05 -8.06 -12.86
N THR A 25 -6.24 -7.51 -12.60
CA THR A 25 -6.42 -6.07 -12.34
C THR A 25 -5.70 -5.65 -11.06
N VAL A 26 -5.83 -6.41 -9.96
CA VAL A 26 -5.12 -6.09 -8.70
C VAL A 26 -3.61 -6.16 -8.90
N LEU A 27 -3.10 -7.22 -9.52
CA LEU A 27 -1.66 -7.37 -9.82
C LEU A 27 -1.16 -6.24 -10.72
N GLY A 28 -1.92 -5.88 -11.76
CA GLY A 28 -1.59 -4.78 -12.66
C GLY A 28 -1.55 -3.44 -11.92
N MET A 29 -2.50 -3.17 -11.05
CA MET A 29 -2.53 -1.93 -10.25
C MET A 29 -1.39 -1.88 -9.23
N MET A 30 -1.10 -2.98 -8.54
CA MET A 30 0.03 -3.04 -7.59
C MET A 30 1.37 -2.87 -8.30
N THR A 31 1.52 -3.45 -9.49
CA THR A 31 2.70 -3.28 -10.35
C THR A 31 2.83 -1.84 -10.80
N LEU A 32 1.74 -1.22 -11.25
CA LEU A 32 1.73 0.19 -11.67
C LEU A 32 2.10 1.12 -10.51
N MET A 33 1.48 0.95 -9.35
CA MET A 33 1.74 1.78 -8.16
C MET A 33 3.17 1.57 -7.64
N GLY A 34 3.57 0.32 -7.43
CA GLY A 34 4.92 0.00 -6.95
C GLY A 34 5.99 0.48 -7.94
N GLY A 35 5.81 0.18 -9.24
CA GLY A 35 6.75 0.53 -10.30
C GLY A 35 6.87 2.04 -10.52
N THR A 36 5.78 2.80 -10.40
CA THR A 36 5.83 4.27 -10.51
C THR A 36 6.51 4.90 -9.29
N ILE A 37 6.19 4.46 -8.07
CA ILE A 37 6.82 4.98 -6.85
C ILE A 37 8.32 4.69 -6.86
N THR A 38 8.72 3.45 -7.14
CA THR A 38 10.15 3.11 -7.23
C THR A 38 10.81 3.83 -8.39
N GLY A 39 10.12 3.98 -9.54
CA GLY A 39 10.64 4.69 -10.71
C GLY A 39 10.91 6.16 -10.44
N VAL A 40 9.98 6.84 -9.78
CA VAL A 40 10.14 8.25 -9.39
C VAL A 40 11.28 8.40 -8.38
N MET A 41 11.36 7.53 -7.37
CA MET A 41 12.46 7.56 -6.40
C MET A 41 13.82 7.31 -7.08
N THR A 42 13.91 6.34 -7.98
CA THR A 42 15.14 6.08 -8.75
C THR A 42 15.50 7.27 -9.65
N TYR A 43 14.51 7.91 -10.29
CA TYR A 43 14.74 9.06 -11.15
C TYR A 43 15.23 10.28 -10.36
N ILE A 44 14.66 10.53 -9.18
CA ILE A 44 15.11 11.60 -8.30
C ILE A 44 16.55 11.37 -7.84
N ASN A 45 16.91 10.11 -7.54
CA ASN A 45 18.25 9.78 -7.03
C ASN A 45 19.35 9.76 -8.11
N LEU A 46 19.02 9.38 -9.35
CA LEU A 46 20.03 9.11 -10.40
C LEU A 46 19.84 9.90 -11.69
N GLY A 47 18.70 10.55 -11.88
CA GLY A 47 18.28 11.09 -13.18
C GLY A 47 18.11 10.01 -14.25
N TYR A 48 18.01 10.44 -15.51
CA TYR A 48 18.00 9.52 -16.65
C TYR A 48 19.43 9.11 -17.00
N SER A 49 19.89 8.00 -16.43
CA SER A 49 21.22 7.43 -16.67
C SER A 49 21.13 6.04 -17.29
N SER A 50 22.23 5.54 -17.86
CA SER A 50 22.33 4.17 -18.38
C SER A 50 22.14 3.09 -17.30
N SER A 51 22.27 3.45 -16.01
CA SER A 51 22.00 2.55 -14.88
C SER A 51 20.56 2.60 -14.38
N PHE A 52 19.76 3.58 -14.82
CA PHE A 52 18.42 3.84 -14.31
C PHE A 52 17.53 2.60 -14.35
N PHE A 53 17.42 1.94 -15.51
CA PHE A 53 16.51 0.82 -15.68
C PHE A 53 16.87 -0.37 -14.78
N ASN A 54 18.17 -0.69 -14.66
CA ASN A 54 18.63 -1.78 -13.81
C ASN A 54 18.40 -1.49 -12.32
N GLN A 55 18.66 -0.25 -11.88
CA GLN A 55 18.43 0.13 -10.49
C GLN A 55 16.93 0.22 -10.16
N TRP A 56 16.13 0.75 -11.08
CA TRP A 56 14.67 0.79 -10.95
C TRP A 56 14.06 -0.61 -10.86
N LEU A 57 14.40 -1.49 -11.80
CA LEU A 57 13.88 -2.85 -11.85
C LEU A 57 14.31 -3.65 -10.60
N SER A 58 15.56 -3.50 -10.17
CA SER A 58 16.06 -4.14 -8.94
C SER A 58 15.31 -3.63 -7.72
N ALA A 59 15.11 -2.31 -7.59
CA ALA A 59 14.33 -1.73 -6.50
C ALA A 59 12.86 -2.17 -6.53
N PHE A 60 12.26 -2.25 -7.71
CA PHE A 60 10.89 -2.73 -7.89
C PHE A 60 10.73 -4.21 -7.49
N LEU A 61 11.64 -5.08 -7.94
CA LEU A 61 11.62 -6.50 -7.58
C LEU A 61 11.88 -6.69 -6.10
N LEU A 62 12.85 -5.97 -5.54
CA LEU A 62 13.13 -6.00 -4.11
C LEU A 62 11.89 -5.57 -3.31
N ALA A 63 11.25 -4.47 -3.68
CA ALA A 63 10.03 -4.00 -3.03
C ALA A 63 8.88 -5.02 -3.14
N THR A 64 8.74 -5.67 -4.29
CA THR A 64 7.69 -6.68 -4.54
C THR A 64 7.90 -7.94 -3.70
N VAL A 65 9.15 -8.39 -3.54
CA VAL A 65 9.45 -9.62 -2.80
C VAL A 65 9.56 -9.40 -1.29
N THR A 66 9.91 -8.19 -0.84
CA THR A 66 10.16 -7.92 0.58
C THR A 66 9.10 -7.01 1.21
N VAL A 67 8.89 -5.83 0.64
CA VAL A 67 8.02 -4.79 1.21
C VAL A 67 6.54 -5.16 1.11
N MET A 68 6.09 -5.70 -0.03
CA MET A 68 4.69 -6.12 -0.19
C MET A 68 4.30 -7.26 0.77
N PRO A 69 5.05 -8.38 0.87
CA PRO A 69 4.74 -9.43 1.84
C PRO A 69 4.82 -8.95 3.29
N ALA A 70 5.85 -8.16 3.63
CA ALA A 70 5.97 -7.59 4.98
C ALA A 70 4.78 -6.70 5.34
N GLY A 71 4.34 -5.84 4.41
CA GLY A 71 3.15 -5.02 4.58
C GLY A 71 1.88 -5.86 4.79
N PHE A 72 1.71 -6.96 4.06
CA PHE A 72 0.55 -7.85 4.21
C PHE A 72 0.56 -8.60 5.54
N ILE A 73 1.72 -9.10 5.98
CA ILE A 73 1.89 -9.76 7.27
C ILE A 73 1.55 -8.78 8.39
N LEU A 74 2.10 -7.55 8.33
CA LEU A 74 1.86 -6.52 9.33
C LEU A 74 0.39 -6.10 9.38
N MET A 75 -0.23 -5.91 8.22
CA MET A 75 -1.67 -5.61 8.12
C MET A 75 -2.50 -6.70 8.80
N THR A 76 -2.20 -7.97 8.53
CA THR A 76 -2.91 -9.10 9.12
C THR A 76 -2.71 -9.17 10.63
N ALA A 77 -1.48 -8.98 11.11
CA ALA A 77 -1.15 -8.99 12.53
C ALA A 77 -1.88 -7.87 13.29
N LEU A 78 -1.84 -6.63 12.76
CA LEU A 78 -2.52 -5.48 13.36
C LEU A 78 -4.04 -5.62 13.33
N THR A 79 -4.59 -6.20 12.26
CA THR A 79 -6.04 -6.46 12.18
C THR A 79 -6.46 -7.44 13.26
N LYS A 80 -5.77 -8.59 13.39
CA LYS A 80 -6.05 -9.57 14.45
C LYS A 80 -5.86 -8.99 15.86
N PHE A 81 -4.82 -8.19 16.05
CA PHE A 81 -4.58 -7.51 17.32
C PHE A 81 -5.73 -6.56 17.65
N SER A 82 -6.15 -5.75 16.67
CA SER A 82 -7.24 -4.79 16.84
C SER A 82 -8.58 -5.48 17.10
N GLU A 83 -8.90 -6.58 16.41
CA GLU A 83 -10.11 -7.37 16.68
C GLU A 83 -10.10 -7.99 18.07
N LYS A 84 -8.94 -8.40 18.57
CA LYS A 84 -8.81 -9.01 19.90
C LYS A 84 -8.87 -7.99 21.03
N PHE A 85 -8.20 -6.85 20.89
CA PHE A 85 -8.02 -5.86 21.96
C PHE A 85 -8.97 -4.65 21.86
N LEU A 86 -9.47 -4.33 20.67
CA LEU A 86 -10.39 -3.23 20.41
C LEU A 86 -11.69 -3.68 19.70
N PRO A 87 -12.34 -4.78 20.11
CA PRO A 87 -13.51 -5.35 19.40
C PRO A 87 -14.74 -4.43 19.37
N LYS A 88 -14.80 -3.43 20.26
CA LYS A 88 -15.96 -2.51 20.39
C LYS A 88 -15.83 -1.25 19.53
N LEU A 89 -14.69 -1.06 18.85
CA LEU A 89 -14.48 0.11 18.01
C LEU A 89 -15.24 -0.02 16.69
N ASP A 90 -15.66 1.12 16.15
CA ASP A 90 -16.32 1.14 14.86
C ASP A 90 -15.34 0.77 13.73
N LYS A 91 -15.77 -0.04 12.75
CA LYS A 91 -14.89 -0.64 11.72
C LYS A 91 -14.11 0.41 10.92
N LYS A 92 -14.72 1.58 10.69
CA LYS A 92 -14.07 2.70 10.01
C LYS A 92 -12.88 3.22 10.81
N PHE A 93 -13.07 3.46 12.10
CA PHE A 93 -12.01 3.97 12.97
C PHE A 93 -10.93 2.91 13.19
N GLN A 94 -11.32 1.64 13.29
CA GLN A 94 -10.40 0.52 13.38
C GLN A 94 -9.44 0.46 12.18
N ASN A 95 -9.97 0.62 10.96
CA ASN A 95 -9.18 0.66 9.73
C ASN A 95 -8.25 1.86 9.65
N ILE A 96 -8.69 3.03 10.12
CA ILE A 96 -7.84 4.23 10.20
C ILE A 96 -6.68 3.98 11.17
N LEU A 97 -6.97 3.42 12.35
CA LEU A 97 -5.96 3.11 13.36
C LEU A 97 -4.93 2.08 12.86
N ILE A 98 -5.40 1.00 12.21
CA ILE A 98 -4.52 0.00 11.58
C ILE A 98 -3.63 0.67 10.53
N GLY A 99 -4.19 1.55 9.71
CA GLY A 99 -3.42 2.31 8.73
C GLY A 99 -2.31 3.13 9.37
N ILE A 100 -2.66 3.98 10.35
CA ILE A 100 -1.68 4.81 11.06
C ILE A 100 -0.60 3.93 11.71
N ALA A 101 -0.99 2.83 12.36
CA ALA A 101 -0.04 1.90 12.97
C ALA A 101 0.90 1.26 11.95
N MET A 102 0.40 0.85 10.78
CA MET A 102 1.23 0.34 9.69
C MET A 102 2.23 1.37 9.20
N ALA A 103 1.79 2.61 8.97
CA ALA A 103 2.66 3.70 8.53
C ALA A 103 3.76 3.96 9.56
N LEU A 104 3.41 4.03 10.86
CA LEU A 104 4.39 4.24 11.93
C LEU A 104 5.43 3.12 12.02
N ILE A 105 5.00 1.86 11.96
CA ILE A 105 5.90 0.71 12.11
C ILE A 105 6.84 0.62 10.90
N MET A 106 6.32 0.80 9.69
CA MET A 106 7.13 0.74 8.48
C MET A 106 8.09 1.93 8.37
N GLU A 107 7.62 3.15 8.63
CA GLU A 107 8.45 4.35 8.56
C GLU A 107 9.54 4.33 9.65
N SER A 108 9.19 3.87 10.86
CA SER A 108 10.14 3.67 11.94
C SER A 108 11.20 2.62 11.62
N GLY A 109 10.82 1.49 11.02
CA GLY A 109 11.76 0.46 10.58
C GLY A 109 12.72 0.94 9.50
N LEU A 110 12.21 1.70 8.53
CA LEU A 110 13.01 2.35 7.49
C LEU A 110 13.98 3.37 8.09
N ALA A 111 13.48 4.30 8.91
CA ALA A 111 14.29 5.30 9.59
C ALA A 111 15.40 4.68 10.45
N LEU A 112 15.09 3.58 11.15
CA LEU A 112 16.05 2.87 11.98
C LEU A 112 17.12 2.18 11.13
N SER A 113 16.72 1.50 10.05
CA SER A 113 17.65 0.88 9.09
C SER A 113 18.59 1.92 8.48
N THR A 114 18.06 3.08 8.05
CA THR A 114 18.85 4.19 7.50
C THR A 114 19.80 4.77 8.55
N THR A 115 19.34 4.96 9.79
CA THR A 115 20.19 5.49 10.88
C THR A 115 21.33 4.53 11.21
N ILE A 116 21.05 3.22 11.31
CA ILE A 116 22.08 2.20 11.53
C ILE A 116 23.10 2.17 10.40
N ASN A 117 22.67 2.25 9.14
CA ASN A 117 23.58 2.24 8.00
C ASN A 117 24.46 3.51 7.93
N ASN A 118 23.97 4.67 8.40
CA ASN A 118 24.70 5.93 8.32
C ASN A 118 25.63 6.20 9.51
N ILE A 119 25.19 5.88 10.74
CA ILE A 119 25.91 6.22 11.98
C ILE A 119 26.56 4.96 12.59
N GLY A 120 26.12 3.76 12.20
CA GLY A 120 26.49 2.51 12.86
C GLY A 120 25.77 2.33 14.19
N MET A 121 26.08 1.23 14.90
CA MET A 121 25.54 0.92 16.24
C MET A 121 26.50 1.30 17.38
N THR A 122 27.53 2.08 17.08
CA THR A 122 28.63 2.39 18.02
C THR A 122 28.18 3.27 19.18
N ASP A 123 27.24 4.19 18.94
CA ASP A 123 26.77 5.15 19.93
C ASP A 123 25.22 5.15 20.01
N LEU A 124 24.68 4.38 20.95
CA LEU A 124 23.24 4.14 21.06
C LEU A 124 22.43 5.41 21.35
N ASN A 125 23.01 6.39 22.05
CA ASN A 125 22.34 7.66 22.31
C ASN A 125 22.22 8.52 21.04
N GLN A 126 23.28 8.55 20.23
CA GLN A 126 23.26 9.24 18.93
C GLN A 126 22.34 8.53 17.93
N LEU A 127 22.32 7.20 17.97
CA LEU A 127 21.41 6.38 17.17
C LEU A 127 19.95 6.66 17.54
N PHE A 128 19.59 6.62 18.83
CA PHE A 128 18.21 6.85 19.26
C PHE A 128 17.73 8.26 18.94
N SER A 129 18.55 9.28 19.22
CA SER A 129 18.19 10.68 18.92
C SER A 129 18.02 10.93 17.42
N THR A 130 18.91 10.37 16.59
CA THR A 130 18.80 10.50 15.13
C THR A 130 17.63 9.72 14.55
N TRP A 131 17.40 8.49 15.01
CA TRP A 131 16.24 7.69 14.63
C TRP A 131 14.95 8.40 15.00
N PHE A 132 14.80 8.86 16.24
CA PHE A 132 13.59 9.53 16.70
C PHE A 132 13.32 10.80 15.90
N ASN A 133 14.36 11.62 15.66
CA ASN A 133 14.24 12.82 14.84
C ASN A 133 13.78 12.50 13.41
N THR A 134 14.36 11.46 12.81
CA THR A 134 13.99 10.98 11.46
C THR A 134 12.54 10.50 11.41
N VAL A 135 12.10 9.72 12.39
CA VAL A 135 10.70 9.28 12.49
C VAL A 135 9.78 10.49 12.62
N THR A 136 10.07 11.43 13.53
CA THR A 136 9.21 12.61 13.73
C THR A 136 9.14 13.51 12.51
N ALA A 137 10.21 13.59 11.71
CA ALA A 137 10.23 14.36 10.48
C ALA A 137 9.40 13.69 9.36
N ALA A 138 9.43 12.36 9.26
CA ALA A 138 8.72 11.61 8.22
C ALA A 138 7.23 11.38 8.54
N LEU A 139 6.86 11.34 9.82
CA LEU A 139 5.51 11.01 10.31
C LEU A 139 4.39 11.89 9.72
N PRO A 140 4.51 13.23 9.65
CA PRO A 140 3.47 14.09 9.09
C PRO A 140 3.23 13.80 7.59
N PHE A 141 4.30 13.53 6.85
CA PHE A 141 4.23 13.21 5.43
C PHE A 141 3.61 11.84 5.20
N ALA A 142 4.02 10.82 5.97
CA ALA A 142 3.48 9.47 5.89
C ALA A 142 1.96 9.43 6.16
N VAL A 143 1.49 10.15 7.19
CA VAL A 143 0.07 10.26 7.51
C VAL A 143 -0.71 11.00 6.42
N ALA A 144 -0.18 12.10 5.88
CA ALA A 144 -0.83 12.84 4.80
C ALA A 144 -1.01 11.98 3.53
N MET A 145 0.05 11.25 3.14
CA MET A 145 -0.01 10.32 2.00
C MET A 145 -1.01 9.19 2.23
N MET A 146 -1.07 8.65 3.44
CA MET A 146 -2.03 7.59 3.78
C MET A 146 -3.47 8.07 3.65
N LEU A 147 -3.79 9.29 4.10
CA LEU A 147 -5.11 9.87 3.95
C LEU A 147 -5.45 10.09 2.46
N LEU A 148 -4.51 10.62 1.67
CA LEU A 148 -4.70 10.81 0.23
C LEU A 148 -5.01 9.50 -0.49
N VAL A 149 -4.20 8.46 -0.26
CA VAL A 149 -4.41 7.13 -0.87
C VAL A 149 -5.73 6.51 -0.41
N SER A 150 -6.06 6.63 0.88
CA SER A 150 -7.29 6.05 1.45
C SER A 150 -8.55 6.72 0.93
N LEU A 151 -8.53 8.03 0.69
CA LEU A 151 -9.69 8.78 0.22
C LEU A 151 -9.85 8.76 -1.30
N THR A 152 -8.78 8.58 -2.06
CA THR A 152 -8.82 8.70 -3.53
C THR A 152 -8.62 7.39 -4.28
N ILE A 153 -7.66 6.55 -3.85
CA ILE A 153 -7.25 5.35 -4.58
C ILE A 153 -8.06 4.13 -4.11
N LYS A 154 -8.11 3.90 -2.80
CA LYS A 154 -8.81 2.75 -2.21
C LYS A 154 -10.28 2.61 -2.64
N PRO A 155 -11.14 3.66 -2.63
CA PRO A 155 -12.54 3.51 -3.03
C PRO A 155 -12.71 3.13 -4.51
N LYS A 156 -11.82 3.57 -5.40
CA LYS A 156 -11.85 3.21 -6.83
C LYS A 156 -11.53 1.73 -7.05
N VAL A 157 -10.55 1.22 -6.28
CA VAL A 157 -10.19 -0.21 -6.30
C VAL A 157 -11.33 -1.08 -5.79
N GLU A 158 -11.94 -0.70 -4.66
CA GLU A 158 -13.04 -1.46 -4.09
C GLU A 158 -14.28 -1.49 -5.00
N ALA A 159 -14.57 -0.39 -5.70
CA ALA A 159 -15.68 -0.34 -6.66
C ALA A 159 -15.48 -1.33 -7.82
N LEU A 160 -14.27 -1.43 -8.36
CA LEU A 160 -13.93 -2.41 -9.41
C LEU A 160 -14.01 -3.86 -8.94
N LEU A 161 -13.66 -4.13 -7.67
CA LEU A 161 -13.68 -5.49 -7.12
C LEU A 161 -15.09 -5.97 -6.76
N LYS A 162 -16.01 -5.05 -6.43
CA LYS A 162 -17.42 -5.33 -6.09
C LYS A 162 -18.32 -5.52 -7.32
N SER A 163 -17.91 -5.04 -8.49
CA SER A 163 -18.48 -5.36 -9.81
C SER A 163 -18.29 -6.85 -10.17
#